data_AF-A0A9X7JTX0-F1
#
_entry.id   AF-A0A9X7JTX0-F1
#
_cell.length_a   1.000
_cell.length_b   1.000
_cell.length_c   1.000
_cell.angle_alpha   90.00
_cell.angle_beta   90.00
_cell.angle_gamma   90.00
#
_symmetry.space_group_name_H-M   'P 1'
#
loop_
_entity.id
_entity.type
_entity.pdbx_description
1 polymer ?
#
loop_
_entity_poly.entity_id
_entity_poly.type
_entity_poly.pdbx_seq_one_letter_code
_entity_poly.pdbx_strand_id
1 'polypeptide(L)'
;MPGYIEDRWLTKKKDPVTGKRKRTARYGKGMRYRVAGIPGIADRSFELESDAKTWLSTSQTDVSRGTFADPRDGLITLSEYITTVWLEGKGGTEKSSRNVRHQLNHIHNFVGHLSLIHIDAAVVRKFIVQLDKVAKLANTYAHSICSTLRNILDVAVDDKRIAQNPARSKSVVFPSKKIKEKREAWAAAVVRRVLAAISPRHRLSVVLGTGCGLRQGEVFGLAEEDFDFEQHVIHVRRQVQMINNKIFYKLPKGEKTRVVPMAPSVEAEARDHMAKFPPVAVELPWGESTAPETQTHRLVMTTVNGAANNFNTWNLRTWKPALVKAGVIPAPPSGARRGTFKMPRKFGFHVTRHTYASTVLQGGEDIVTLSHWLGHETPTITFEHYAHFMPQSGKKGADAVDRMMGYVPPAAPAAPPALKLPRFSPEHIWKPYPHHKPAGQAVRVGGTARVSPLLTRAVVAGRATPARMTTRSRLVDSASVSNHTGDTALSTYL
;
A
#
# COMPACT_ATOMS: atom_id res chain seq x y z
N MET A 1 -26.43 34.15 -21.16
CA MET A 1 -26.11 34.93 -22.37
C MET A 1 -24.78 34.44 -22.92
N PRO A 2 -24.57 34.39 -24.25
CA PRO A 2 -23.23 34.20 -24.79
C PRO A 2 -22.36 35.39 -24.37
N GLY A 3 -21.14 35.12 -23.89
CA GLY A 3 -20.22 36.18 -23.46
C GLY A 3 -19.96 37.21 -24.56
N TYR A 4 -19.57 38.42 -24.17
CA TYR A 4 -19.33 39.55 -25.08
C TYR A 4 -18.01 40.24 -24.79
N ILE A 5 -17.52 41.00 -25.77
CA ILE A 5 -16.34 41.86 -25.64
C ILE A 5 -16.81 43.30 -25.44
N GLU A 6 -16.34 43.91 -24.36
CA GLU A 6 -16.53 45.32 -24.02
C GLU A 6 -15.24 46.09 -24.36
N ASP A 7 -15.32 47.07 -25.27
CA ASP A 7 -14.26 48.07 -25.47
C ASP A 7 -14.41 49.16 -24.41
N ARG A 8 -13.47 49.22 -23.47
CA ARG A 8 -13.52 50.13 -22.32
C ARG A 8 -13.00 51.51 -22.62
N TRP A 9 -12.30 51.70 -23.74
CA TRP A 9 -11.72 53.00 -24.12
C TRP A 9 -12.68 53.83 -24.96
N LEU A 10 -13.54 53.19 -25.74
CA LEU A 10 -14.48 53.87 -26.63
C LEU A 10 -15.94 53.47 -26.33
N THR A 11 -16.87 54.42 -26.41
CA THR A 11 -18.31 54.16 -26.18
C THR A 11 -18.85 53.09 -27.13
N LYS A 12 -19.79 52.26 -26.66
CA LYS A 12 -20.39 51.18 -27.47
C LYS A 12 -21.15 51.71 -28.69
N LYS A 13 -21.92 52.79 -28.51
CA LYS A 13 -22.65 53.47 -29.60
C LYS A 13 -21.80 54.59 -30.18
N LYS A 14 -21.87 54.73 -31.51
CA LYS A 14 -21.38 55.91 -32.23
C LYS A 14 -22.29 57.09 -31.89
N ASP A 15 -21.72 58.28 -31.84
CA ASP A 15 -22.50 59.51 -31.71
C ASP A 15 -23.40 59.67 -32.96
N PRO A 16 -24.72 59.91 -32.80
CA PRO A 16 -25.67 59.96 -33.92
C PRO A 16 -25.37 61.05 -34.94
N VAL A 17 -24.69 62.12 -34.53
CA VAL A 17 -24.44 63.31 -35.35
C VAL A 17 -23.06 63.23 -36.01
N THR A 18 -22.04 62.81 -35.25
CA THR A 18 -20.64 62.84 -35.74
C THR A 18 -20.15 61.50 -36.28
N GLY A 19 -20.89 60.41 -36.08
CA GLY A 19 -20.52 59.05 -36.52
C GLY A 19 -19.28 58.46 -35.82
N LYS A 20 -18.63 59.21 -34.92
CA LYS A 20 -17.44 58.79 -34.18
C LYS A 20 -17.81 58.21 -32.81
N ARG A 21 -17.02 57.27 -32.30
CA ARG A 21 -17.15 56.75 -30.92
C ARG A 21 -16.46 57.73 -29.97
N LYS A 22 -17.10 58.03 -28.82
CA LYS A 22 -16.53 58.93 -27.81
C LYS A 22 -15.51 58.19 -26.96
N ARG A 23 -14.46 58.90 -26.54
CA ARG A 23 -13.49 58.39 -25.57
C ARG A 23 -14.14 58.31 -24.19
N THR A 24 -13.94 57.22 -23.47
CA THR A 24 -14.41 57.05 -22.10
C THR A 24 -13.40 57.64 -21.10
N ALA A 25 -13.77 57.72 -19.82
CA ALA A 25 -12.85 58.11 -18.75
C ALA A 25 -11.65 57.14 -18.57
N ARG A 26 -11.74 55.93 -19.14
CA ARG A 26 -10.67 54.91 -19.13
C ARG A 26 -9.81 54.93 -20.39
N TYR A 27 -10.05 55.84 -21.33
CA TYR A 27 -9.24 55.94 -22.54
C TYR A 27 -7.76 56.15 -22.19
N GLY A 28 -6.89 55.24 -22.66
CA GLY A 28 -5.46 55.26 -22.34
C GLY A 28 -5.08 54.74 -20.94
N LYS A 29 -6.03 54.23 -20.15
CA LYS A 29 -5.78 53.74 -18.78
C LYS A 29 -6.13 52.25 -18.65
N GLY A 30 -5.10 51.43 -18.43
CA GLY A 30 -5.22 49.98 -18.29
C GLY A 30 -5.63 49.26 -19.58
N MET A 31 -6.00 47.99 -19.43
CA MET A 31 -6.38 47.09 -20.53
C MET A 31 -7.66 47.57 -21.26
N ARG A 32 -7.62 47.60 -22.60
CA ARG A 32 -8.69 48.18 -23.44
C ARG A 32 -9.92 47.29 -23.56
N TYR A 33 -9.75 46.00 -23.78
CA TYR A 33 -10.85 45.07 -24.06
C TYR A 33 -11.14 44.22 -22.83
N ARG A 34 -12.42 44.01 -22.50
CA ARG A 34 -12.85 43.08 -21.43
C ARG A 34 -13.81 42.05 -21.99
N VAL A 35 -13.51 40.78 -21.77
CA VAL A 35 -14.44 39.68 -22.04
C VAL A 35 -15.26 39.45 -20.79
N ALA A 36 -16.58 39.50 -20.91
CA ALA A 36 -17.51 39.36 -19.78
C ALA A 36 -18.79 38.60 -20.15
N GLY A 37 -19.52 38.15 -19.14
CA GLY A 37 -20.86 37.57 -19.31
C GLY A 37 -20.90 36.11 -19.78
N ILE A 38 -19.77 35.39 -19.72
CA ILE A 38 -19.75 33.93 -19.89
C ILE A 38 -20.17 33.28 -18.56
N PRO A 39 -21.24 32.46 -18.51
CA PRO A 39 -21.68 31.84 -17.27
C PRO A 39 -20.58 31.01 -16.59
N GLY A 40 -20.32 31.27 -15.31
CA GLY A 40 -19.34 30.54 -14.52
C GLY A 40 -17.88 30.91 -14.77
N ILE A 41 -17.59 31.96 -15.56
CA ILE A 41 -16.23 32.46 -15.79
C ILE A 41 -16.13 33.90 -15.27
N ALA A 42 -15.07 34.19 -14.52
CA ALA A 42 -14.76 35.56 -14.11
C ALA A 42 -14.18 36.38 -15.26
N ASP A 43 -14.60 37.64 -15.37
CA ASP A 43 -14.21 38.52 -16.46
C ASP A 43 -12.68 38.68 -16.59
N ARG A 44 -12.22 38.85 -17.84
CA ARG A 44 -10.80 38.99 -18.17
C ARG A 44 -10.56 40.16 -19.11
N SER A 45 -9.46 40.89 -18.91
CA SER A 45 -9.12 42.05 -19.73
C SER A 45 -7.86 41.82 -20.58
N PHE A 46 -7.79 42.46 -21.74
CA PHE A 46 -6.77 42.31 -22.78
C PHE A 46 -6.40 43.67 -23.39
N GLU A 47 -5.17 43.81 -23.88
CA GLU A 47 -4.73 44.99 -24.64
C GLU A 47 -5.24 44.95 -26.08
N LEU A 48 -5.16 43.77 -26.70
CA LEU A 48 -5.48 43.53 -28.10
C LEU A 48 -6.88 42.92 -28.27
N GLU A 49 -7.57 43.35 -29.31
CA GLU A 49 -8.90 42.83 -29.65
C GLU A 49 -8.84 41.37 -30.12
N SER A 50 -7.76 41.00 -30.82
CA SER A 50 -7.51 39.64 -31.30
C SER A 50 -7.46 38.64 -30.16
N ASP A 51 -6.79 39.00 -29.05
CA ASP A 51 -6.61 38.12 -27.89
C ASP A 51 -7.94 37.97 -27.15
N ALA A 52 -8.70 39.06 -27.01
CA ALA A 52 -10.05 39.03 -26.44
C ALA A 52 -11.01 38.15 -27.25
N LYS A 53 -10.96 38.23 -28.59
CA LYS A 53 -11.76 37.36 -29.49
C LYS A 53 -11.36 35.90 -29.38
N THR A 54 -10.05 35.62 -29.39
CA THR A 54 -9.52 34.27 -29.24
C THR A 54 -9.94 33.67 -27.90
N TRP A 55 -9.76 34.41 -26.81
CA TRP A 55 -10.18 33.98 -25.47
C TRP A 55 -11.67 33.73 -25.37
N LEU A 56 -12.51 34.62 -25.91
CA LEU A 56 -13.97 34.45 -25.92
C LEU A 56 -14.37 33.15 -26.64
N SER A 57 -13.82 32.93 -27.85
CA SER A 57 -14.12 31.75 -28.67
C SER A 57 -13.70 30.44 -27.99
N THR A 58 -12.47 30.38 -27.48
CA THR A 58 -11.96 29.18 -26.79
C THR A 58 -12.72 28.92 -25.50
N SER A 59 -12.96 29.95 -24.68
CA SER A 59 -13.67 29.80 -23.40
C SER A 59 -15.13 29.36 -23.59
N GLN A 60 -15.82 29.88 -24.61
CA GLN A 60 -17.17 29.43 -24.95
C GLN A 60 -17.20 27.97 -25.38
N THR A 61 -16.21 27.55 -26.19
CA THR A 61 -16.06 26.16 -26.61
C THR A 61 -15.80 25.25 -25.41
N ASP A 62 -14.90 25.64 -24.52
CA ASP A 62 -14.54 24.84 -23.34
C ASP A 62 -15.68 24.75 -22.32
N VAL A 63 -16.46 25.81 -22.13
CA VAL A 63 -17.67 25.78 -21.29
C VAL A 63 -18.71 24.86 -21.89
N SER A 64 -18.94 24.91 -23.20
CA SER A 64 -19.89 24.02 -23.88
C SER A 64 -19.51 22.54 -23.74
N ARG A 65 -18.21 22.25 -23.66
CA ARG A 65 -17.65 20.90 -23.43
C ARG A 65 -17.54 20.52 -21.95
N GLY A 66 -17.80 21.46 -21.03
CA GLY A 66 -17.61 21.27 -19.60
C GLY A 66 -16.15 21.16 -19.17
N THR A 67 -15.18 21.56 -20.00
CA THR A 67 -13.73 21.41 -19.77
C THR A 67 -13.04 22.72 -19.37
N PHE A 68 -13.80 23.81 -19.22
CA PHE A 68 -13.21 25.10 -18.87
C PHE A 68 -12.67 25.09 -17.43
N ALA A 69 -11.39 25.44 -17.31
CA ALA A 69 -10.69 25.72 -16.06
C ALA A 69 -10.02 27.09 -16.18
N ASP A 70 -10.28 27.99 -15.23
CA ASP A 70 -9.64 29.32 -15.25
C ASP A 70 -8.15 29.18 -14.89
N PRO A 71 -7.21 29.64 -15.74
CA PRO A 71 -5.79 29.54 -15.46
C PRO A 71 -5.37 30.16 -14.12
N ARG A 72 -6.12 31.15 -13.61
CA ARG A 72 -5.85 31.79 -12.31
C ARG A 72 -6.05 30.83 -11.15
N ASP A 73 -7.07 29.98 -11.20
CA ASP A 73 -7.44 29.08 -10.11
C ASP A 73 -6.47 27.91 -9.96
N GLY A 74 -5.75 27.58 -11.04
CA GLY A 74 -4.68 26.60 -11.04
C GLY A 74 -3.27 27.17 -10.79
N LEU A 75 -3.13 28.48 -10.53
CA LEU A 75 -1.84 29.06 -10.10
C LEU A 75 -1.45 28.65 -8.66
N ILE A 76 -2.44 28.21 -7.87
CA ILE A 76 -2.20 27.61 -6.55
C ILE A 76 -1.15 26.49 -6.66
N THR A 77 -0.23 26.44 -5.71
CA THR A 77 0.77 25.37 -5.68
C THR A 77 0.12 24.04 -5.33
N LEU A 78 0.71 22.94 -5.81
CA LEU A 78 0.23 21.61 -5.46
C LEU A 78 0.26 21.39 -3.94
N SER A 79 1.32 21.85 -3.26
CA SER A 79 1.42 21.75 -1.81
C SER A 79 0.27 22.46 -1.10
N GLU A 80 0.01 23.71 -1.48
CA GLU A 80 -1.05 24.52 -0.88
C GLU A 80 -2.42 23.88 -1.12
N TYR A 81 -2.71 23.47 -2.37
CA TYR A 81 -3.94 22.77 -2.73
C TYR A 81 -4.16 21.47 -1.93
N ILE A 82 -3.09 20.68 -1.73
CA ILE A 82 -3.16 19.47 -0.90
C ILE A 82 -3.56 19.83 0.53
N THR A 83 -2.96 20.86 1.10
CA THR A 83 -3.16 21.23 2.51
C THR A 83 -4.50 21.90 2.79
N THR A 84 -4.97 22.77 1.88
CA THR A 84 -6.14 23.62 2.13
C THR A 84 -7.44 23.07 1.53
N VAL A 85 -7.36 22.18 0.53
CA VAL A 85 -8.56 21.67 -0.17
C VAL A 85 -8.62 20.15 -0.09
N TRP A 86 -7.61 19.47 -0.59
CA TRP A 86 -7.71 18.02 -0.78
C TRP A 86 -7.71 17.23 0.54
N LEU A 87 -6.94 17.67 1.55
CA LEU A 87 -6.92 17.02 2.85
C LEU A 87 -8.22 17.22 3.63
N GLU A 88 -8.87 18.39 3.52
CA GLU A 88 -10.16 18.66 4.19
C GLU A 88 -11.28 17.74 3.67
N GLY A 89 -11.30 17.50 2.35
CA GLY A 89 -12.26 16.58 1.74
C GLY A 89 -11.93 15.09 1.93
N LYS A 90 -10.76 14.76 2.49
CA LYS A 90 -10.30 13.37 2.57
C LYS A 90 -10.79 12.65 3.83
N GLY A 91 -11.87 11.88 3.67
CA GLY A 91 -12.25 10.87 4.65
C GLY A 91 -11.28 9.68 4.72
N GLY A 92 -11.23 8.99 5.86
CA GLY A 92 -10.52 7.71 6.00
C GLY A 92 -10.00 7.43 7.40
N THR A 93 -9.59 6.18 7.63
CA THR A 93 -9.02 5.72 8.91
C THR A 93 -7.65 6.37 9.16
N GLU A 94 -7.30 6.66 10.42
CA GLU A 94 -6.02 7.20 10.90
C GLU A 94 -4.80 6.45 10.35
N LYS A 95 -4.88 5.12 10.24
CA LYS A 95 -3.83 4.30 9.63
C LYS A 95 -3.65 4.58 8.13
N SER A 96 -4.74 4.81 7.41
CA SER A 96 -4.72 5.23 6.00
C SER A 96 -4.09 6.63 5.90
N SER A 97 -4.49 7.53 6.79
CA SER A 97 -3.99 8.91 6.88
C SER A 97 -2.47 8.96 7.08
N ARG A 98 -1.90 8.08 7.92
CA ARG A 98 -0.43 7.99 8.08
C ARG A 98 0.31 7.57 6.81
N ASN A 99 -0.17 6.53 6.13
CA ASN A 99 0.47 6.08 4.87
C ASN A 99 0.38 7.16 3.80
N VAL A 100 -0.77 7.81 3.69
CA VAL A 100 -0.97 8.96 2.81
C VAL A 100 0.01 10.07 3.15
N ARG A 101 0.16 10.44 4.44
CA ARG A 101 1.12 11.47 4.87
C ARG A 101 2.55 11.16 4.42
N HIS A 102 3.01 9.91 4.57
CA HIS A 102 4.33 9.52 4.05
C HIS A 102 4.44 9.62 2.52
N GLN A 103 3.39 9.29 1.78
CA GLN A 103 3.35 9.47 0.32
C GLN A 103 3.36 10.96 -0.05
N LEU A 104 2.62 11.79 0.67
CA LEU A 104 2.56 13.24 0.49
C LEU A 104 3.94 13.87 0.69
N ASN A 105 4.73 13.44 1.67
CA ASN A 105 6.10 13.95 1.85
C ASN A 105 6.95 13.81 0.57
N HIS A 106 6.83 12.68 -0.14
CA HIS A 106 7.51 12.51 -1.43
C HIS A 106 6.94 13.42 -2.52
N ILE A 107 5.63 13.60 -2.56
CA ILE A 107 4.96 14.49 -3.52
C ILE A 107 5.40 15.94 -3.29
N HIS A 108 5.31 16.43 -2.05
CA HIS A 108 5.73 17.77 -1.65
C HIS A 108 7.20 18.03 -2.02
N ASN A 109 8.09 17.09 -1.69
CA ASN A 109 9.53 17.24 -1.92
C ASN A 109 9.90 17.40 -3.41
N PHE A 110 9.21 16.71 -4.32
CA PHE A 110 9.59 16.72 -5.74
C PHE A 110 8.75 17.64 -6.62
N VAL A 111 7.44 17.75 -6.38
CA VAL A 111 6.51 18.48 -7.26
C VAL A 111 5.59 19.45 -6.51
N GLY A 112 5.64 19.49 -5.17
CA GLY A 112 4.73 20.30 -4.37
C GLY A 112 4.82 21.81 -4.61
N HIS A 113 6.01 22.31 -4.92
CA HIS A 113 6.26 23.74 -5.16
C HIS A 113 5.72 24.24 -6.50
N LEU A 114 5.30 23.35 -7.40
CA LEU A 114 4.79 23.71 -8.72
C LEU A 114 3.31 24.09 -8.63
N SER A 115 2.90 25.13 -9.37
CA SER A 115 1.48 25.44 -9.60
C SER A 115 0.80 24.30 -10.35
N LEU A 116 -0.48 24.04 -10.06
CA LEU A 116 -1.24 22.98 -10.71
C LEU A 116 -1.21 23.08 -12.25
N ILE A 117 -1.31 24.29 -12.81
CA ILE A 117 -1.25 24.50 -14.27
C ILE A 117 0.10 24.13 -14.90
N HIS A 118 1.18 24.14 -14.12
CA HIS A 118 2.54 23.85 -14.59
C HIS A 118 2.92 22.38 -14.42
N ILE A 119 2.02 21.56 -13.88
CA ILE A 119 2.22 20.11 -13.78
C ILE A 119 1.69 19.49 -15.07
N ASP A 120 2.60 19.26 -16.02
CA ASP A 120 2.28 18.56 -17.26
C ASP A 120 2.70 17.07 -17.20
N ALA A 121 2.43 16.33 -18.28
CA ALA A 121 2.81 14.93 -18.37
C ALA A 121 4.34 14.72 -18.31
N ALA A 122 5.16 15.70 -18.74
CA ALA A 122 6.61 15.62 -18.67
C ALA A 122 7.10 15.73 -17.22
N VAL A 123 6.52 16.63 -16.43
CA VAL A 123 6.76 16.76 -14.99
C VAL A 123 6.40 15.46 -14.27
N VAL A 124 5.24 14.86 -14.57
CA VAL A 124 4.85 13.58 -13.95
C VAL A 124 5.82 12.44 -14.32
N ARG A 125 6.28 12.36 -15.58
CA ARG A 125 7.31 11.38 -15.97
C ARG A 125 8.63 11.61 -15.23
N LYS A 126 9.07 12.86 -15.09
CA LYS A 126 10.28 13.22 -14.33
C LYS A 126 10.14 12.84 -12.85
N PHE A 127 8.99 13.09 -12.25
CA PHE A 127 8.67 12.68 -10.88
C PHE A 127 8.79 11.17 -10.69
N ILE A 128 8.23 10.36 -11.60
CA ILE A 128 8.36 8.89 -11.56
C ILE A 128 9.83 8.46 -11.58
N VAL A 129 10.65 9.08 -12.44
CA VAL A 129 12.09 8.81 -12.52
C VAL A 129 12.80 9.22 -11.23
N GLN A 130 12.40 10.30 -10.57
CA GLN A 130 12.97 10.72 -9.29
C GLN A 130 12.64 9.74 -8.16
N LEU A 131 11.42 9.20 -8.11
CA LEU A 131 11.05 8.18 -7.12
C LEU A 131 11.92 6.92 -7.22
N ASP A 132 12.29 6.53 -8.44
CA ASP A 132 13.16 5.38 -8.71
C ASP A 132 14.65 5.72 -8.47
N LYS A 133 15.18 6.74 -9.14
CA LYS A 133 16.63 7.01 -9.14
C LYS A 133 17.14 7.76 -7.91
N VAL A 134 16.36 8.69 -7.37
CA VAL A 134 16.77 9.53 -6.25
C VAL A 134 16.33 8.92 -4.93
N ALA A 135 15.03 8.65 -4.79
CA ALA A 135 14.49 8.10 -3.56
C ALA A 135 14.68 6.57 -3.43
N LYS A 136 15.09 5.87 -4.51
CA LYS A 136 15.38 4.43 -4.54
C LYS A 136 14.24 3.59 -3.93
N LEU A 137 13.01 3.96 -4.25
CA LEU A 137 11.82 3.34 -3.68
C LEU A 137 11.47 2.04 -4.40
N ALA A 138 10.93 1.08 -3.65
CA ALA A 138 10.37 -0.13 -4.24
C ALA A 138 9.20 0.20 -5.18
N ASN A 139 9.13 -0.45 -6.34
CA ASN A 139 8.13 -0.21 -7.39
C ASN A 139 6.69 -0.16 -6.87
N THR A 140 6.31 -1.08 -5.97
CA THR A 140 4.95 -1.10 -5.38
C THR A 140 4.65 0.18 -4.58
N TYR A 141 5.62 0.69 -3.84
CA TYR A 141 5.45 1.91 -3.05
C TYR A 141 5.47 3.16 -3.95
N ALA A 142 6.39 3.23 -4.90
CA ALA A 142 6.41 4.29 -5.92
C ALA A 142 5.09 4.36 -6.70
N HIS A 143 4.54 3.21 -7.10
CA HIS A 143 3.22 3.14 -7.73
C HIS A 143 2.13 3.72 -6.81
N SER A 144 2.15 3.40 -5.52
CA SER A 144 1.15 3.93 -4.57
C SER A 144 1.25 5.46 -4.44
N ILE A 145 2.45 6.03 -4.47
CA ILE A 145 2.67 7.48 -4.47
C ILE A 145 2.10 8.10 -5.76
N CYS A 146 2.41 7.52 -6.92
CA CYS A 146 1.87 7.99 -8.20
C CYS A 146 0.33 7.90 -8.26
N SER A 147 -0.25 6.85 -7.67
CA SER A 147 -1.71 6.71 -7.56
C SER A 147 -2.32 7.79 -6.68
N THR A 148 -1.66 8.16 -5.58
CA THR A 148 -2.09 9.27 -4.71
C THR A 148 -2.01 10.61 -5.45
N LEU A 149 -0.90 10.88 -6.15
CA LEU A 149 -0.77 12.08 -6.99
C LEU A 149 -1.85 12.15 -8.07
N ARG A 150 -2.12 11.03 -8.75
CA ARG A 150 -3.19 10.95 -9.75
C ARG A 150 -4.54 11.31 -9.14
N ASN A 151 -4.86 10.79 -7.97
CA ASN A 151 -6.12 11.09 -7.30
C ASN A 151 -6.20 12.56 -6.88
N ILE A 152 -5.12 13.17 -6.36
CA ILE A 152 -5.09 14.61 -6.06
C ILE A 152 -5.40 15.44 -7.31
N LEU A 153 -4.79 15.08 -8.44
CA LEU A 153 -5.01 15.77 -9.70
C LEU A 153 -6.38 15.48 -10.34
N ASP A 154 -7.03 14.36 -9.99
CA ASP A 154 -8.43 14.10 -10.39
C ASP A 154 -9.37 15.08 -9.67
N VAL A 155 -9.20 15.25 -8.35
CA VAL A 155 -10.00 16.23 -7.58
C VAL A 155 -9.74 17.66 -8.09
N ALA A 156 -8.50 17.99 -8.47
CA ALA A 156 -8.20 19.31 -9.05
C ALA A 156 -8.89 19.56 -10.41
N VAL A 157 -9.20 18.50 -11.17
CA VAL A 157 -10.03 18.59 -12.39
C VAL A 157 -11.49 18.80 -12.02
N ASP A 158 -12.00 18.05 -11.04
CA ASP A 158 -13.38 18.18 -10.57
C ASP A 158 -13.64 19.58 -9.99
N ASP A 159 -12.66 20.15 -9.30
CA ASP A 159 -12.65 21.54 -8.79
C ASP A 159 -12.44 22.60 -9.89
N LYS A 160 -12.29 22.19 -11.16
CA LYS A 160 -12.02 23.05 -12.32
C LYS A 160 -10.77 23.94 -12.20
N ARG A 161 -9.77 23.51 -11.41
CA ARG A 161 -8.47 24.20 -11.30
C ARG A 161 -7.54 23.86 -12.46
N ILE A 162 -7.71 22.66 -13.05
CA ILE A 162 -7.01 22.22 -14.25
C ILE A 162 -8.00 21.53 -15.19
N ALA A 163 -7.80 21.67 -16.51
CA ALA A 163 -8.73 21.11 -17.48
C ALA A 163 -8.64 19.58 -17.62
N GLN A 164 -7.45 19.00 -17.41
CA GLN A 164 -7.20 17.57 -17.57
C GLN A 164 -6.13 17.09 -16.59
N ASN A 165 -6.25 15.82 -16.17
CA ASN A 165 -5.25 15.22 -15.29
C ASN A 165 -4.02 14.73 -16.09
N PRO A 166 -2.84 15.36 -15.93
CA PRO A 166 -1.62 14.99 -16.65
C PRO A 166 -1.15 13.56 -16.34
N ALA A 167 -1.46 13.04 -15.15
CA ALA A 167 -1.10 11.68 -14.73
C ALA A 167 -1.95 10.59 -15.42
N ARG A 168 -3.00 10.97 -16.16
CA ARG A 168 -3.79 10.06 -17.03
C ARG A 168 -3.31 10.03 -18.48
N SER A 169 -2.33 10.86 -18.85
CA SER A 169 -1.77 10.86 -20.21
C SER A 169 -1.24 9.48 -20.59
N LYS A 170 -1.49 9.04 -21.82
CA LYS A 170 -0.98 7.75 -22.36
C LYS A 170 0.54 7.63 -22.28
N SER A 171 1.24 8.76 -22.32
CA SER A 171 2.71 8.83 -22.20
C SER A 171 3.23 8.57 -20.79
N VAL A 172 2.37 8.63 -19.77
CA VAL A 172 2.74 8.45 -18.37
C VAL A 172 2.51 6.99 -17.99
N VAL A 173 3.61 6.25 -17.81
CA VAL A 173 3.58 4.85 -17.40
C VAL A 173 4.03 4.74 -15.95
N PHE A 174 3.12 4.34 -15.07
CA PHE A 174 3.43 4.17 -13.66
C PHE A 174 4.35 2.96 -13.45
N PRO A 175 5.18 2.97 -12.38
CA PRO A 175 5.96 1.81 -11.99
C PRO A 175 5.07 0.58 -11.91
N SER A 176 5.54 -0.52 -12.49
CA SER A 176 4.73 -1.73 -12.51
C SER A 176 4.48 -2.23 -11.09
N LYS A 177 3.26 -2.69 -10.80
CA LYS A 177 2.98 -3.49 -9.60
C LYS A 177 3.63 -4.89 -9.65
N LYS A 178 4.51 -5.16 -10.64
CA LYS A 178 4.83 -6.51 -11.16
C LYS A 178 5.06 -7.55 -10.06
N ILE A 179 4.20 -8.56 -10.19
CA ILE A 179 4.19 -9.95 -9.73
C ILE A 179 4.24 -10.13 -8.21
N LYS A 180 3.04 -10.39 -7.67
CA LYS A 180 2.85 -11.22 -6.48
C LYS A 180 3.73 -12.46 -6.68
N GLU A 181 4.89 -12.56 -6.01
CA GLU A 181 5.50 -13.88 -5.79
C GLU A 181 4.35 -14.81 -5.42
N LYS A 182 4.20 -15.95 -6.10
CA LYS A 182 3.12 -16.90 -5.81
C LYS A 182 3.12 -17.10 -4.30
N ARG A 183 2.04 -16.70 -3.63
CA ARG A 183 2.01 -16.76 -2.16
C ARG A 183 2.04 -18.23 -1.80
N GLU A 184 3.14 -18.65 -1.21
CA GLU A 184 3.39 -20.05 -0.86
C GLU A 184 2.53 -20.40 0.36
N ALA A 185 1.70 -21.44 0.22
CA ALA A 185 1.11 -22.13 1.35
C ALA A 185 2.16 -23.03 1.99
N TRP A 186 2.13 -23.19 3.32
CA TRP A 186 3.02 -24.11 4.00
C TRP A 186 2.58 -25.55 3.82
N ALA A 187 3.54 -26.44 3.59
CA ALA A 187 3.30 -27.88 3.73
C ALA A 187 2.95 -28.22 5.19
N ALA A 188 2.14 -29.25 5.41
CA ALA A 188 1.72 -29.68 6.75
C ALA A 188 2.91 -29.95 7.69
N ALA A 189 4.02 -30.48 7.18
CA ALA A 189 5.24 -30.69 7.95
C ALA A 189 5.85 -29.37 8.49
N VAL A 190 5.78 -28.28 7.72
CA VAL A 190 6.24 -26.95 8.17
C VAL A 190 5.34 -26.44 9.28
N VAL A 191 4.02 -26.54 9.12
CA VAL A 191 3.04 -26.14 10.15
C VAL A 191 3.32 -26.87 11.47
N ARG A 192 3.50 -28.20 11.42
CA ARG A 192 3.82 -29.00 12.61
C ARG A 192 5.11 -28.56 13.30
N ARG A 193 6.18 -28.28 12.54
CA ARG A 193 7.44 -27.76 13.12
C ARG A 193 7.26 -26.41 13.78
N VAL A 194 6.51 -25.49 13.16
CA VAL A 194 6.23 -24.17 13.74
C VAL A 194 5.39 -24.29 15.01
N LEU A 195 4.38 -25.16 15.01
CA LEU A 195 3.57 -25.47 16.20
C LEU A 195 4.39 -26.04 17.36
N ALA A 196 5.39 -26.88 17.07
CA ALA A 196 6.31 -27.43 18.07
C ALA A 196 7.38 -26.41 18.54
N ALA A 197 7.68 -25.41 17.71
CA ALA A 197 8.72 -24.42 17.98
C ALA A 197 8.22 -23.20 18.75
N ILE A 198 6.97 -22.77 18.52
CA ILE A 198 6.37 -21.62 19.18
C ILE A 198 6.06 -21.90 20.65
N SER A 199 6.06 -20.87 21.49
CA SER A 199 5.77 -21.05 22.91
C SER A 199 4.34 -21.55 23.15
N PRO A 200 4.09 -22.34 24.22
CA PRO A 200 2.76 -22.88 24.51
C PRO A 200 1.66 -21.81 24.55
N ARG A 201 1.87 -20.70 25.24
CA ARG A 201 0.93 -19.56 25.32
C ARG A 201 0.61 -18.91 23.97
N HIS A 202 1.43 -19.12 22.94
CA HIS A 202 1.18 -18.55 21.62
C HIS A 202 0.87 -19.61 20.56
N ARG A 203 0.80 -20.89 20.94
CA ARG A 203 0.53 -22.00 20.02
C ARG A 203 -0.82 -21.86 19.31
N LEU A 204 -1.87 -21.51 20.05
CA LEU A 204 -3.21 -21.31 19.50
C LEU A 204 -3.25 -20.27 18.37
N SER A 205 -2.35 -19.28 18.36
CA SER A 205 -2.29 -18.32 17.25
C SER A 205 -2.01 -18.98 15.90
N VAL A 206 -1.14 -19.99 15.85
CA VAL A 206 -0.80 -20.70 14.62
C VAL A 206 -1.94 -21.62 14.22
N VAL A 207 -2.57 -22.28 15.20
CA VAL A 207 -3.75 -23.12 14.99
C VAL A 207 -4.87 -22.30 14.37
N LEU A 208 -5.23 -21.15 14.94
CA LEU A 208 -6.29 -20.28 14.42
C LEU A 208 -5.94 -19.68 13.03
N GLY A 209 -4.67 -19.35 12.81
CA GLY A 209 -4.21 -18.87 11.51
C GLY A 209 -4.29 -19.93 10.41
N THR A 210 -3.89 -21.17 10.70
CA THR A 210 -3.82 -22.28 9.72
C THR A 210 -5.11 -23.10 9.62
N GLY A 211 -5.92 -23.14 10.67
CA GLY A 211 -7.16 -23.90 10.77
C GLY A 211 -8.44 -23.09 10.58
N CYS A 212 -8.38 -21.75 10.72
CA CYS A 212 -9.54 -20.86 10.50
C CYS A 212 -9.20 -19.64 9.62
N GLY A 213 -7.97 -19.54 9.10
CA GLY A 213 -7.59 -18.47 8.17
C GLY A 213 -7.65 -17.06 8.75
N LEU A 214 -7.58 -16.90 10.07
CA LEU A 214 -7.71 -15.60 10.73
C LEU A 214 -6.51 -14.70 10.48
N ARG A 215 -6.75 -13.39 10.35
CA ARG A 215 -5.68 -12.39 10.30
C ARG A 215 -5.08 -12.22 11.69
N GLN A 216 -3.81 -11.83 11.76
CA GLN A 216 -3.10 -11.67 13.04
C GLN A 216 -3.85 -10.78 14.05
N GLY A 217 -4.38 -9.64 13.61
CA GLY A 217 -5.15 -8.75 14.49
C GLY A 217 -6.46 -9.37 14.98
N GLU A 218 -7.11 -10.20 14.15
CA GLU A 218 -8.33 -10.92 14.53
C GLU A 218 -8.02 -11.99 15.57
N VAL A 219 -6.94 -12.76 15.39
CA VAL A 219 -6.46 -13.74 16.38
C VAL A 219 -6.21 -13.12 17.74
N PHE A 220 -5.62 -11.92 17.79
CA PHE A 220 -5.38 -11.22 19.06
C PHE A 220 -6.62 -10.51 19.62
N GLY A 221 -7.67 -10.35 18.81
CA GLY A 221 -8.94 -9.74 19.22
C GLY A 221 -10.00 -10.74 19.66
N LEU A 222 -9.77 -12.05 19.50
CA LEU A 222 -10.72 -13.07 19.93
C LEU A 222 -10.81 -13.12 21.46
N ALA A 223 -12.05 -13.13 21.93
CA ALA A 223 -12.41 -13.32 23.33
C ALA A 223 -13.15 -14.65 23.50
N GLU A 224 -13.34 -15.06 24.74
CA GLU A 224 -13.98 -16.35 25.06
C GLU A 224 -15.38 -16.46 24.45
N GLU A 225 -16.16 -15.38 24.42
CA GLU A 225 -17.52 -15.34 23.87
C GLU A 225 -17.61 -15.45 22.34
N ASP A 226 -16.48 -15.47 21.65
CA ASP A 226 -16.43 -15.63 20.19
C ASP A 226 -16.33 -17.08 19.74
N PHE A 227 -16.03 -18.00 20.67
CA PHE A 227 -15.95 -19.43 20.39
C PHE A 227 -17.29 -20.09 20.71
N ASP A 228 -18.07 -20.37 19.66
CA ASP A 228 -19.29 -21.15 19.78
C ASP A 228 -18.97 -22.62 19.55
N PHE A 229 -18.81 -23.35 20.64
CA PHE A 229 -18.50 -24.78 20.59
C PHE A 229 -19.72 -25.68 20.39
N GLU A 230 -20.94 -25.13 20.48
CA GLU A 230 -22.16 -25.90 20.19
C GLU A 230 -22.40 -25.92 18.68
N GLN A 231 -22.19 -24.77 18.03
CA GLN A 231 -22.32 -24.63 16.58
C GLN A 231 -21.01 -24.92 15.82
N HIS A 232 -19.92 -25.19 16.53
CA HIS A 232 -18.59 -25.46 15.97
C HIS A 232 -18.07 -24.30 15.08
N VAL A 233 -18.22 -23.05 15.55
CA VAL A 233 -17.82 -21.85 14.80
C VAL A 233 -17.12 -20.78 15.64
N ILE A 234 -16.30 -19.95 14.97
CA ILE A 234 -15.74 -18.72 15.54
C ILE A 234 -16.45 -17.50 14.95
N HIS A 235 -16.92 -16.62 15.83
CA HIS A 235 -17.43 -15.30 15.47
C HIS A 235 -16.30 -14.28 15.42
N VAL A 236 -15.86 -13.90 14.22
CA VAL A 236 -14.85 -12.86 14.04
C VAL A 236 -15.52 -11.48 14.12
N ARG A 237 -15.65 -10.97 15.34
CA ARG A 237 -16.35 -9.71 15.64
C ARG A 237 -15.43 -8.49 15.74
N ARG A 238 -14.17 -8.71 16.14
CA ARG A 238 -13.21 -7.64 16.41
C ARG A 238 -11.78 -8.03 16.03
N GLN A 239 -10.93 -7.02 15.91
CA GLN A 239 -9.48 -7.16 15.75
C GLN A 239 -8.77 -6.16 16.65
N VAL A 240 -7.55 -6.52 17.04
CA VAL A 240 -6.62 -5.62 17.72
C VAL A 240 -5.71 -4.94 16.70
N GLN A 241 -5.61 -3.61 16.77
CA GLN A 241 -4.76 -2.80 15.88
C GLN A 241 -3.93 -1.78 16.67
N MET A 242 -2.71 -1.51 16.20
CA MET A 242 -1.87 -0.43 16.73
C MET A 242 -2.02 0.83 15.89
N ILE A 243 -2.31 1.95 16.55
CA ILE A 243 -2.45 3.27 15.96
C ILE A 243 -1.75 4.25 16.90
N ASN A 244 -0.84 5.08 16.38
CA ASN A 244 -0.10 6.06 17.20
C ASN A 244 0.52 5.45 18.49
N ASN A 245 1.08 4.23 18.38
CA ASN A 245 1.66 3.45 19.49
C ASN A 245 0.69 3.04 20.61
N LYS A 246 -0.62 3.21 20.41
CA LYS A 246 -1.68 2.70 21.28
C LYS A 246 -2.44 1.55 20.61
N ILE A 247 -2.92 0.62 21.42
CA ILE A 247 -3.66 -0.55 20.97
C ILE A 247 -5.16 -0.25 21.05
N PHE A 248 -5.89 -0.57 19.99
CA PHE A 248 -7.33 -0.35 19.88
C PHE A 248 -8.04 -1.65 19.48
N TYR A 249 -9.28 -1.81 19.95
CA TYR A 249 -10.24 -2.68 19.29
C TYR A 249 -10.83 -1.98 18.06
N LYS A 250 -11.06 -2.76 17.01
CA LYS A 250 -11.73 -2.29 15.81
C LYS A 250 -12.51 -3.42 15.17
N LEU A 251 -13.54 -3.08 14.39
CA LEU A 251 -14.15 -4.05 13.50
C LEU A 251 -13.11 -4.62 12.52
N PRO A 252 -13.27 -5.88 12.08
CA PRO A 252 -12.48 -6.45 11.01
C PRO A 252 -12.51 -5.58 9.75
N LYS A 253 -11.53 -5.79 8.87
CA LYS A 253 -11.43 -4.98 7.63
C LYS A 253 -12.73 -5.05 6.84
N GLY A 254 -13.26 -3.87 6.46
CA GLY A 254 -14.54 -3.74 5.76
C GLY A 254 -15.74 -3.57 6.68
N GLU A 255 -15.51 -3.44 8.00
CA GLU A 255 -16.54 -3.20 9.02
C GLU A 255 -17.61 -4.31 9.10
N LYS A 256 -17.24 -5.52 8.66
CA LYS A 256 -18.11 -6.69 8.64
C LYS A 256 -17.61 -7.74 9.61
N THR A 257 -18.52 -8.24 10.44
CA THR A 257 -18.32 -9.47 11.19
C THR A 257 -18.48 -10.66 10.26
N ARG A 258 -17.92 -11.80 10.64
CA ARG A 258 -18.10 -13.05 9.89
C ARG A 258 -17.97 -14.25 10.79
N VAL A 259 -18.49 -15.37 10.32
CA VAL A 259 -18.43 -16.66 11.00
C VAL A 259 -17.49 -17.58 10.22
N VAL A 260 -16.67 -18.33 10.94
CA VAL A 260 -15.73 -19.30 10.36
C VAL A 260 -15.92 -20.65 11.05
N PRO A 261 -16.09 -21.76 10.31
CA PRO A 261 -16.20 -23.08 10.93
C PRO A 261 -14.91 -23.49 11.64
N MET A 262 -15.06 -24.22 12.74
CA MET A 262 -13.98 -24.86 13.47
C MET A 262 -13.95 -26.35 13.16
N ALA A 263 -12.77 -26.86 12.81
CA ALA A 263 -12.56 -28.29 12.81
C ALA A 263 -12.43 -28.81 14.25
N PRO A 264 -12.81 -30.05 14.57
CA PRO A 264 -12.69 -30.62 15.92
C PRO A 264 -11.27 -30.52 16.52
N SER A 265 -10.24 -30.63 15.68
CA SER A 265 -8.85 -30.44 16.11
C SER A 265 -8.53 -29.01 16.57
N VAL A 266 -9.17 -28.01 15.97
CA VAL A 266 -9.01 -26.60 16.38
C VAL A 266 -9.75 -26.35 17.69
N GLU A 267 -10.93 -26.93 17.86
CA GLU A 267 -11.70 -26.81 19.11
C GLU A 267 -10.96 -27.42 20.29
N ALA A 268 -10.40 -28.62 20.11
CA ALA A 268 -9.61 -29.27 21.13
C ALA A 268 -8.42 -28.41 21.58
N GLU A 269 -7.67 -27.83 20.64
CA GLU A 269 -6.55 -26.92 20.93
C GLU A 269 -7.05 -25.60 21.57
N ALA A 270 -8.22 -25.08 21.19
CA ALA A 270 -8.80 -23.89 21.80
C ALA A 270 -9.20 -24.13 23.27
N ARG A 271 -9.88 -25.25 23.56
CA ARG A 271 -10.26 -25.65 24.93
C ARG A 271 -9.04 -25.88 25.81
N ASP A 272 -8.06 -26.64 25.31
CA ASP A 272 -6.81 -26.91 26.03
C ASP A 272 -6.04 -25.62 26.32
N HIS A 273 -5.97 -24.71 25.34
CA HIS A 273 -5.34 -23.41 25.53
C HIS A 273 -6.08 -22.57 26.59
N MET A 274 -7.41 -22.46 26.53
CA MET A 274 -8.19 -21.70 27.51
C MET A 274 -8.10 -22.29 28.92
N ALA A 275 -8.00 -23.62 29.05
CA ALA A 275 -7.79 -24.26 30.35
C ALA A 275 -6.39 -23.94 30.94
N LYS A 276 -5.35 -23.99 30.10
CA LYS A 276 -3.95 -23.71 30.52
C LYS A 276 -3.66 -22.23 30.70
N PHE A 277 -4.30 -21.39 29.89
CA PHE A 277 -4.13 -19.95 29.85
C PHE A 277 -5.53 -19.30 29.86
N PRO A 278 -6.17 -19.19 31.04
CA PRO A 278 -7.49 -18.62 31.16
C PRO A 278 -7.61 -17.25 30.48
N PRO A 279 -8.70 -16.99 29.73
CA PRO A 279 -8.94 -15.69 29.11
C PRO A 279 -8.88 -14.56 30.13
N VAL A 280 -8.28 -13.44 29.74
CA VAL A 280 -8.03 -12.29 30.63
C VAL A 280 -8.81 -11.08 30.15
N ALA A 281 -9.49 -10.40 31.07
CA ALA A 281 -10.18 -9.14 30.79
C ALA A 281 -9.16 -8.07 30.38
N VAL A 282 -9.29 -7.55 29.17
CA VAL A 282 -8.45 -6.47 28.64
C VAL A 282 -9.35 -5.35 28.15
N GLU A 283 -9.21 -4.21 28.83
CA GLU A 283 -9.82 -2.95 28.44
C GLU A 283 -8.97 -2.26 27.38
N LEU A 284 -9.58 -1.93 26.23
CA LEU A 284 -8.95 -1.13 25.19
C LEU A 284 -9.95 -0.14 24.59
N PRO A 285 -9.47 1.00 24.08
CA PRO A 285 -10.30 1.93 23.32
C PRO A 285 -10.82 1.30 22.03
N TRP A 286 -12.06 1.61 21.65
CA TRP A 286 -12.69 1.20 20.40
C TRP A 286 -12.52 2.26 19.30
N GLY A 287 -12.20 1.81 18.09
CA GLY A 287 -12.12 2.66 16.91
C GLY A 287 -10.83 3.49 16.83
N GLU A 288 -10.94 4.71 16.30
CA GLU A 288 -9.81 5.63 16.10
C GLU A 288 -10.13 7.06 16.58
N SER A 289 -11.18 7.19 17.39
CA SER A 289 -11.73 8.49 17.83
C SER A 289 -10.77 9.27 18.72
N THR A 290 -10.92 10.59 18.74
CA THR A 290 -10.24 11.52 19.66
C THR A 290 -10.67 11.34 21.12
N ALA A 291 -11.87 10.79 21.35
CA ALA A 291 -12.37 10.33 22.65
C ALA A 291 -12.98 8.93 22.49
N PRO A 292 -12.15 7.88 22.46
CA PRO A 292 -12.63 6.53 22.20
C PRO A 292 -13.28 5.95 23.46
N GLU A 293 -14.51 5.46 23.32
CA GLU A 293 -15.12 4.60 24.34
C GLU A 293 -14.26 3.35 24.53
N THR A 294 -14.02 2.97 25.77
CA THR A 294 -13.31 1.73 26.08
C THR A 294 -14.28 0.56 26.14
N GLN A 295 -13.81 -0.60 25.70
CA GLN A 295 -14.52 -1.86 25.84
C GLN A 295 -13.61 -2.88 26.50
N THR A 296 -14.20 -3.73 27.34
CA THR A 296 -13.48 -4.79 28.03
C THR A 296 -13.94 -6.13 27.49
N HIS A 297 -12.98 -6.93 27.01
CA HIS A 297 -13.22 -8.28 26.53
C HIS A 297 -12.24 -9.26 27.17
N ARG A 298 -12.70 -10.48 27.41
CA ARG A 298 -11.87 -11.56 27.99
C ARG A 298 -11.07 -12.25 26.89
N LEU A 299 -9.93 -11.66 26.55
CA LEU A 299 -9.10 -12.11 25.43
C LEU A 299 -8.46 -13.47 25.71
N VAL A 300 -8.54 -14.36 24.72
CA VAL A 300 -7.95 -15.70 24.75
C VAL A 300 -6.43 -15.64 24.52
N MET A 301 -5.97 -14.65 23.76
CA MET A 301 -4.58 -14.48 23.38
C MET A 301 -4.00 -13.22 24.00
N THR A 302 -3.35 -13.35 25.16
CA THR A 302 -2.72 -12.25 25.89
C THR A 302 -1.20 -12.43 26.04
N THR A 303 -0.55 -11.39 26.53
CA THR A 303 0.87 -11.43 26.93
C THR A 303 1.03 -12.15 28.27
N VAL A 304 2.27 -12.35 28.71
CA VAL A 304 2.54 -12.99 30.00
C VAL A 304 1.94 -12.23 31.19
N ASN A 305 1.81 -10.91 31.04
CA ASN A 305 1.28 -10.02 32.07
C ASN A 305 -0.23 -9.75 31.91
N GLY A 306 -0.94 -10.53 31.08
CA GLY A 306 -2.38 -10.37 30.86
C GLY A 306 -2.79 -9.22 29.93
N ALA A 307 -1.85 -8.41 29.43
CA ALA A 307 -2.16 -7.33 28.48
C ALA A 307 -2.38 -7.84 27.05
N ALA A 308 -3.04 -7.03 26.21
CA ALA A 308 -3.22 -7.30 24.79
C ALA A 308 -1.88 -7.45 24.04
N ASN A 309 -1.86 -8.33 23.04
CA ASN A 309 -0.66 -8.58 22.24
C ASN A 309 -0.35 -7.43 21.28
N ASN A 310 0.80 -6.78 21.48
CA ASN A 310 1.37 -5.86 20.49
C ASN A 310 1.98 -6.68 19.33
N PHE A 311 1.45 -6.51 18.10
CA PHE A 311 1.92 -7.28 16.95
C PHE A 311 3.40 -7.07 16.62
N ASN A 312 3.96 -5.88 16.82
CA ASN A 312 5.38 -5.64 16.53
C ASN A 312 6.25 -6.43 17.49
N THR A 313 5.95 -6.34 18.79
CA THR A 313 6.65 -7.06 19.84
C THR A 313 6.47 -8.56 19.67
N TRP A 314 5.24 -9.04 19.45
CA TRP A 314 4.96 -10.45 19.25
C TRP A 314 5.67 -11.02 18.01
N ASN A 315 5.64 -10.30 16.88
CA ASN A 315 6.33 -10.72 15.67
C ASN A 315 7.85 -10.81 15.90
N LEU A 316 8.43 -9.86 16.63
CA LEU A 316 9.86 -9.80 16.88
C LEU A 316 10.32 -10.83 17.92
N ARG A 317 9.54 -11.04 18.98
CA ARG A 317 9.93 -11.79 20.19
C ARG A 317 9.42 -13.22 20.21
N THR A 318 8.33 -13.51 19.49
CA THR A 318 7.68 -14.82 19.49
C THR A 318 7.71 -15.46 18.11
N TRP A 319 7.14 -14.78 17.11
CA TRP A 319 6.96 -15.37 15.78
C TRP A 319 8.27 -15.69 15.08
N LYS A 320 9.12 -14.68 14.87
CA LYS A 320 10.38 -14.86 14.13
C LYS A 320 11.32 -15.85 14.81
N PRO A 321 11.52 -15.83 16.15
CA PRO A 321 12.26 -16.88 16.83
C PRO A 321 11.69 -18.29 16.62
N ALA A 322 10.36 -18.46 16.65
CA ALA A 322 9.73 -19.75 16.38
C ALA A 322 10.00 -20.21 14.94
N LEU A 323 9.98 -19.30 13.95
CA LEU A 323 10.32 -19.64 12.57
C LEU A 323 11.79 -20.03 12.39
N VAL A 324 12.72 -19.38 13.12
CA VAL A 324 14.13 -19.78 13.13
C VAL A 324 14.26 -21.19 13.72
N LYS A 325 13.66 -21.44 14.89
CA LYS A 325 13.68 -22.75 15.55
C LYS A 325 13.04 -23.85 14.70
N ALA A 326 12.01 -23.53 13.91
CA ALA A 326 11.35 -24.45 12.98
C ALA A 326 12.11 -24.64 11.65
N GLY A 327 13.22 -23.94 11.43
CA GLY A 327 14.01 -23.98 10.20
C GLY A 327 13.32 -23.35 8.98
N VAL A 328 12.35 -22.45 9.20
CA VAL A 328 11.61 -21.76 8.12
C VAL A 328 12.35 -20.53 7.62
N ILE A 329 13.03 -19.81 8.52
CA ILE A 329 13.86 -18.65 8.17
C ILE A 329 15.26 -18.83 8.75
N PRO A 330 16.31 -18.25 8.12
CA PRO A 330 17.65 -18.38 8.63
C PRO A 330 17.80 -17.67 10.00
N ALA A 331 18.66 -18.23 10.84
CA ALA A 331 19.07 -17.56 12.06
C ALA A 331 19.77 -16.23 11.75
N PRO A 332 19.62 -15.21 12.62
CA PRO A 332 20.43 -14.00 12.50
C PRO A 332 21.92 -14.33 12.62
N PRO A 333 22.81 -13.62 11.91
CA PRO A 333 24.25 -13.83 12.03
C PRO A 333 24.73 -13.56 13.46
N SER A 334 25.79 -14.26 13.87
CA SER A 334 26.39 -14.08 15.20
C SER A 334 26.81 -12.63 15.42
N GLY A 335 26.49 -12.07 16.59
CA GLY A 335 26.75 -10.66 16.92
C GLY A 335 25.76 -9.64 16.33
N ALA A 336 24.74 -10.06 15.58
CA ALA A 336 23.70 -9.14 15.13
C ALA A 336 22.91 -8.56 16.31
N ARG A 337 22.50 -7.28 16.20
CA ARG A 337 21.64 -6.65 17.21
C ARG A 337 20.39 -7.50 17.44
N ARG A 338 19.99 -7.66 18.71
CA ARG A 338 18.80 -8.44 19.11
C ARG A 338 17.57 -7.96 18.31
N GLY A 339 16.92 -8.88 17.61
CA GLY A 339 15.77 -8.56 16.75
C GLY A 339 16.08 -8.35 15.26
N THR A 340 17.33 -8.48 14.85
CA THR A 340 17.73 -8.37 13.43
C THR A 340 17.40 -9.64 12.66
N PHE A 341 16.17 -9.78 12.19
CA PHE A 341 15.76 -10.92 11.36
C PHE A 341 15.65 -10.53 9.89
N LYS A 342 16.27 -11.30 9.00
CA LYS A 342 15.98 -11.26 7.57
C LYS A 342 14.83 -12.21 7.27
N MET A 343 13.62 -11.65 7.25
CA MET A 343 12.41 -12.40 6.92
C MET A 343 11.75 -11.75 5.69
N PRO A 344 11.71 -12.45 4.55
CA PRO A 344 10.84 -12.08 3.45
C PRO A 344 9.40 -11.86 3.94
N ARG A 345 8.72 -10.83 3.45
CA ARG A 345 7.31 -10.54 3.84
C ARG A 345 6.38 -11.74 3.62
N LYS A 346 6.72 -12.63 2.69
CA LYS A 346 5.99 -13.87 2.41
C LYS A 346 5.91 -14.86 3.59
N PHE A 347 6.84 -14.78 4.56
CA PHE A 347 6.82 -15.61 5.78
C PHE A 347 6.26 -14.88 7.01
N GLY A 348 5.66 -13.70 6.83
CA GLY A 348 4.88 -13.08 7.90
C GLY A 348 3.69 -13.95 8.29
N PHE A 349 3.09 -13.69 9.46
CA PHE A 349 1.99 -14.50 10.00
C PHE A 349 0.87 -14.77 8.98
N HIS A 350 0.60 -13.83 8.08
CA HIS A 350 -0.41 -13.97 7.04
C HIS A 350 -0.25 -15.21 6.12
N VAL A 351 0.93 -15.85 6.08
CA VAL A 351 1.16 -17.14 5.40
C VAL A 351 0.30 -18.27 5.97
N THR A 352 -0.05 -18.23 7.26
CA THR A 352 -0.94 -19.23 7.88
C THR A 352 -2.32 -19.20 7.22
N ARG A 353 -2.81 -18.01 6.91
CA ARG A 353 -4.05 -17.82 6.17
C ARG A 353 -3.98 -18.28 4.72
N HIS A 354 -2.83 -18.10 4.04
CA HIS A 354 -2.63 -18.69 2.71
C HIS A 354 -2.67 -20.22 2.78
N THR A 355 -2.10 -20.77 3.86
CA THR A 355 -2.11 -22.22 4.13
C THR A 355 -3.51 -22.75 4.38
N TYR A 356 -4.32 -22.07 5.19
CA TYR A 356 -5.74 -22.40 5.40
C TYR A 356 -6.51 -22.40 4.07
N ALA A 357 -6.46 -21.29 3.34
CA ALA A 357 -7.17 -21.14 2.07
C ALA A 357 -6.78 -22.20 1.05
N SER A 358 -5.49 -22.50 0.95
CA SER A 358 -4.96 -23.55 0.07
C SER A 358 -5.46 -24.93 0.48
N THR A 359 -5.42 -25.25 1.78
CA THR A 359 -5.87 -26.54 2.32
C THR A 359 -7.36 -26.77 2.08
N VAL A 360 -8.18 -25.75 2.34
CA VAL A 360 -9.64 -25.80 2.18
C VAL A 360 -10.04 -25.96 0.70
N LEU A 361 -9.41 -25.22 -0.22
CA LEU A 361 -9.67 -25.39 -1.66
C LEU A 361 -9.19 -26.74 -2.20
N GLN A 362 -8.06 -27.26 -1.70
CA GLN A 362 -7.61 -28.61 -2.04
C GLN A 362 -8.59 -29.67 -1.54
N GLY A 363 -9.22 -29.43 -0.38
CA GLY A 363 -10.34 -30.23 0.13
C GLY A 363 -11.60 -30.16 -0.72
N GLY A 364 -11.68 -29.22 -1.67
CA GLY A 364 -12.76 -29.11 -2.64
C GLY A 364 -13.89 -28.17 -2.24
N GLU A 365 -13.69 -27.34 -1.22
CA GLU A 365 -14.65 -26.30 -0.80
C GLU A 365 -14.88 -25.25 -1.89
N ASP A 366 -16.06 -24.65 -1.89
CA ASP A 366 -16.41 -23.58 -2.81
C ASP A 366 -15.63 -22.28 -2.53
N ILE A 367 -15.27 -21.59 -3.62
CA ILE A 367 -14.47 -20.36 -3.54
C ILE A 367 -15.24 -19.20 -2.94
N VAL A 368 -16.55 -19.11 -3.16
CA VAL A 368 -17.40 -18.05 -2.63
C VAL A 368 -17.57 -18.28 -1.13
N THR A 369 -17.85 -19.52 -0.72
CA THR A 369 -17.88 -19.92 0.70
C THR A 369 -16.57 -19.57 1.41
N LEU A 370 -15.43 -20.00 0.87
CA LEU A 370 -14.12 -19.65 1.44
C LEU A 370 -13.88 -18.13 1.46
N SER A 371 -14.30 -17.41 0.41
CA SER A 371 -14.21 -15.94 0.36
C SER A 371 -14.93 -15.27 1.53
N HIS A 372 -16.11 -15.81 1.88
CA HIS A 372 -16.91 -15.32 3.02
C HIS A 372 -16.20 -15.61 4.35
N TRP A 373 -15.70 -16.82 4.57
CA TRP A 373 -14.93 -17.17 5.79
C TRP A 373 -13.64 -16.35 5.93
N LEU A 374 -13.00 -16.05 4.81
CA LEU A 374 -11.84 -15.18 4.77
C LEU A 374 -12.23 -13.71 5.02
N GLY A 375 -13.46 -13.29 4.74
CA GLY A 375 -13.86 -11.89 4.79
C GLY A 375 -13.12 -11.09 3.73
N HIS A 376 -13.19 -11.55 2.48
CA HIS A 376 -12.82 -10.75 1.32
C HIS A 376 -14.03 -9.96 0.83
N GLU A 377 -13.79 -8.74 0.38
CA GLU A 377 -14.82 -7.86 -0.16
C GLU A 377 -15.46 -8.43 -1.43
N THR A 378 -14.65 -9.10 -2.26
CA THR A 378 -15.10 -9.78 -3.47
C THR A 378 -14.44 -11.15 -3.60
N PRO A 379 -15.14 -12.17 -4.14
CA PRO A 379 -14.57 -13.48 -4.47
C PRO A 379 -13.39 -13.42 -5.45
N THR A 380 -13.33 -12.39 -6.30
CA THR A 380 -12.22 -12.15 -7.23
C THR A 380 -10.87 -12.08 -6.50
N ILE A 381 -10.85 -11.51 -5.29
CA ILE A 381 -9.64 -11.51 -4.46
C ILE A 381 -9.22 -12.95 -4.14
N THR A 382 -10.15 -13.81 -3.73
CA THR A 382 -9.86 -15.23 -3.45
C THR A 382 -9.36 -15.94 -4.71
N PHE A 383 -10.02 -15.68 -5.85
CA PHE A 383 -9.71 -16.31 -7.13
C PHE A 383 -8.30 -15.97 -7.60
N GLU A 384 -7.98 -14.68 -7.68
CA GLU A 384 -6.65 -14.21 -8.09
C GLU A 384 -5.50 -14.78 -7.26
N HIS A 385 -5.75 -15.10 -5.99
CA HIS A 385 -4.71 -15.54 -5.07
C HIS A 385 -4.62 -17.06 -4.97
N TYR A 386 -5.73 -17.80 -5.09
CA TYR A 386 -5.77 -19.21 -4.73
C TYR A 386 -6.32 -20.15 -5.80
N ALA A 387 -6.82 -19.65 -6.94
CA ALA A 387 -7.39 -20.51 -7.99
C ALA A 387 -6.42 -21.62 -8.44
N HIS A 388 -5.11 -21.37 -8.40
CA HIS A 388 -4.08 -22.34 -8.76
C HIS A 388 -3.95 -23.53 -7.78
N PHE A 389 -4.57 -23.49 -6.60
CA PHE A 389 -4.62 -24.60 -5.65
C PHE A 389 -5.88 -25.46 -5.79
N MET A 390 -6.84 -25.03 -6.61
CA MET A 390 -8.02 -25.84 -6.88
C MET A 390 -7.58 -27.12 -7.61
N PRO A 391 -8.10 -28.30 -7.22
CA PRO A 391 -7.92 -29.53 -7.99
C PRO A 391 -8.27 -29.25 -9.46
N GLN A 392 -7.51 -29.81 -10.42
CA GLN A 392 -7.75 -29.56 -11.85
C GLN A 392 -9.23 -29.77 -12.19
N SER A 393 -9.90 -28.63 -12.44
CA SER A 393 -11.32 -28.55 -12.72
C SER A 393 -11.57 -29.12 -14.11
N GLY A 394 -12.26 -30.24 -14.16
CA GLY A 394 -12.60 -30.94 -15.40
C GLY A 394 -13.19 -32.30 -15.08
N LYS A 395 -12.46 -33.11 -14.30
CA LYS A 395 -12.93 -34.45 -13.90
C LYS A 395 -14.19 -34.40 -13.04
N LYS A 396 -14.27 -33.54 -12.03
CA LYS A 396 -15.50 -33.37 -11.22
C LYS A 396 -16.71 -32.93 -12.06
N GLY A 397 -16.49 -32.09 -13.08
CA GLY A 397 -17.54 -31.64 -13.99
C GLY A 397 -18.00 -32.77 -14.92
N ALA A 398 -17.04 -33.49 -15.50
CA ALA A 398 -17.29 -34.69 -16.28
C ALA A 398 -18.03 -35.75 -15.46
N ASP A 399 -17.56 -36.09 -14.26
CA ASP A 399 -18.19 -37.06 -13.35
C ASP A 399 -19.63 -36.62 -12.94
N ALA A 400 -19.92 -35.32 -12.89
CA ALA A 400 -21.26 -34.81 -12.61
C ALA A 400 -22.18 -34.94 -13.84
N VAL A 401 -21.67 -34.63 -15.03
CA VAL A 401 -22.38 -34.84 -16.30
C VAL A 401 -22.61 -36.32 -16.55
N ASP A 402 -21.61 -37.17 -16.33
CA ASP A 402 -21.70 -38.63 -16.47
C ASP A 402 -22.79 -39.20 -15.55
N ARG A 403 -22.84 -38.77 -14.29
CA ARG A 403 -23.94 -39.12 -13.37
C ARG A 403 -25.31 -38.63 -13.86
N MET A 404 -25.39 -37.41 -14.38
CA MET A 404 -26.62 -36.87 -14.95
C MET A 404 -27.08 -37.65 -16.19
N MET A 405 -26.13 -38.11 -17.00
CA MET A 405 -26.37 -38.85 -18.24
C MET A 405 -26.50 -40.37 -18.01
N GLY A 406 -26.34 -40.85 -16.77
CA GLY A 406 -26.35 -42.28 -16.43
C GLY A 406 -25.15 -43.06 -16.96
N TYR A 407 -24.07 -42.38 -17.34
CA TYR A 407 -22.84 -42.99 -17.84
C TYR A 407 -21.91 -43.38 -16.68
N VAL A 408 -21.44 -44.63 -16.67
CA VAL A 408 -20.43 -45.11 -15.74
C VAL A 408 -19.14 -45.34 -16.53
N PRO A 409 -18.11 -44.50 -16.38
CA PRO A 409 -16.85 -44.72 -17.07
C PRO A 409 -16.20 -46.04 -16.59
N PRO A 410 -15.54 -46.81 -17.49
CA PRO A 410 -14.79 -48.00 -17.10
C PRO A 410 -13.68 -47.62 -16.10
N ALA A 411 -13.42 -48.51 -15.14
CA ALA A 411 -12.47 -48.26 -14.05
C ALA A 411 -11.12 -47.77 -14.57
N ALA A 412 -10.69 -46.59 -14.10
CA ALA A 412 -9.42 -46.01 -14.51
C ALA A 412 -8.25 -46.88 -14.02
N PRO A 413 -7.19 -47.09 -14.82
CA PRO A 413 -5.97 -47.72 -14.35
C PRO A 413 -5.33 -46.89 -13.22
N ALA A 414 -4.69 -47.58 -12.29
CA ALA A 414 -4.08 -46.99 -11.10
C ALA A 414 -3.17 -45.79 -11.44
N ALA A 415 -3.32 -44.70 -10.69
CA ALA A 415 -2.59 -43.46 -10.93
C ALA A 415 -1.07 -43.68 -10.85
N PRO A 416 -0.28 -43.02 -11.72
CA PRO A 416 1.17 -43.11 -11.65
C PRO A 416 1.70 -42.54 -10.31
N PRO A 417 2.86 -43.01 -9.82
CA PRO A 417 3.41 -42.60 -8.54
C PRO A 417 3.66 -41.08 -8.49
N ALA A 418 3.38 -40.51 -7.32
CA ALA A 418 3.41 -39.07 -7.07
C ALA A 418 4.72 -38.40 -7.52
N LEU A 419 4.59 -37.28 -8.23
CA LEU A 419 5.70 -36.41 -8.63
C LEU A 419 6.55 -36.01 -7.40
N LYS A 420 7.84 -36.34 -7.43
CA LYS A 420 8.83 -35.86 -6.45
C LYS A 420 9.00 -34.35 -6.61
N LEU A 421 8.45 -33.57 -5.69
CA LEU A 421 8.69 -32.12 -5.63
C LEU A 421 10.13 -31.82 -5.19
N PRO A 422 10.78 -30.78 -5.76
CA PRO A 422 12.14 -30.40 -5.40
C PRO A 422 12.22 -29.93 -3.94
N ARG A 423 13.25 -30.42 -3.23
CA ARG A 423 13.60 -29.95 -1.89
C ARG A 423 14.17 -28.53 -1.99
N PHE A 424 13.49 -27.55 -1.37
CA PHE A 424 14.06 -26.21 -1.22
C PHE A 424 15.16 -26.23 -0.15
N SER A 425 16.41 -26.03 -0.56
CA SER A 425 17.53 -25.79 0.37
C SER A 425 17.50 -24.35 0.90
N PRO A 426 17.66 -24.12 2.23
CA PRO A 426 17.62 -22.79 2.87
C PRO A 426 18.72 -21.79 2.46
N GLU A 427 19.65 -22.21 1.60
CA GLU A 427 20.96 -21.60 1.41
C GLU A 427 20.94 -20.40 0.44
N HIS A 428 19.84 -20.22 -0.31
CA HIS A 428 19.71 -19.19 -1.34
C HIS A 428 19.35 -17.79 -0.82
N ILE A 429 19.05 -17.63 0.47
CA ILE A 429 18.55 -16.35 1.03
C ILE A 429 19.68 -15.32 1.25
N TRP A 430 20.96 -15.74 1.20
CA TRP A 430 22.12 -14.87 1.43
C TRP A 430 22.88 -14.45 0.17
N LYS A 431 22.50 -14.93 -1.02
CA LYS A 431 23.14 -14.47 -2.27
C LYS A 431 22.45 -13.18 -2.75
N PRO A 432 23.20 -12.13 -3.11
CA PRO A 432 22.61 -11.00 -3.84
C PRO A 432 22.02 -11.53 -5.16
N TYR A 433 20.83 -11.05 -5.51
CA TYR A 433 20.18 -11.34 -6.79
C TYR A 433 21.18 -11.06 -7.93
N PRO A 434 21.50 -12.03 -8.80
CA PRO A 434 22.29 -11.72 -9.98
C PRO A 434 21.44 -10.81 -10.88
N HIS A 435 21.95 -9.63 -11.17
CA HIS A 435 21.41 -8.81 -12.25
C HIS A 435 21.49 -9.64 -13.54
N HIS A 436 20.35 -10.05 -14.07
CA HIS A 436 20.28 -10.63 -15.40
C HIS A 436 20.77 -9.58 -16.41
N LYS A 437 21.97 -9.74 -16.93
CA LYS A 437 22.35 -9.10 -18.20
C LYS A 437 21.45 -9.68 -19.29
N PRO A 438 20.90 -8.87 -20.22
CA PRO A 438 20.18 -9.40 -21.35
C PRO A 438 21.17 -10.16 -22.24
N ALA A 439 20.96 -11.47 -22.40
CA ALA A 439 21.73 -12.28 -23.33
C ALA A 439 21.31 -11.91 -24.75
N GLY A 440 22.12 -11.07 -25.41
CA GLY A 440 22.12 -10.97 -26.86
C GLY A 440 22.59 -12.29 -27.45
N GLN A 441 21.78 -12.86 -28.33
CA GLN A 441 22.17 -13.98 -29.19
C GLN A 441 23.34 -13.54 -30.07
N ALA A 442 24.45 -14.26 -29.95
CA ALA A 442 25.43 -14.38 -31.02
C ALA A 442 25.66 -15.88 -31.24
N VAL A 443 25.02 -16.40 -32.27
CA VAL A 443 25.31 -17.72 -32.84
C VAL A 443 26.72 -17.65 -33.44
N ARG A 444 27.63 -18.52 -32.98
CA ARG A 444 28.80 -18.88 -33.78
C ARG A 444 29.02 -20.39 -33.75
N VAL A 445 29.21 -20.88 -34.96
CA VAL A 445 29.33 -22.26 -35.43
C VAL A 445 30.75 -22.77 -35.15
N GLY A 446 30.83 -24.06 -34.78
CA GLY A 446 31.82 -25.06 -35.18
C GLY A 446 33.33 -24.75 -35.14
N GLY A 447 34.11 -25.65 -34.55
CA GLY A 447 35.54 -25.73 -34.85
C GLY A 447 36.39 -26.41 -33.77
N THR A 448 36.81 -27.62 -34.08
CA THR A 448 37.84 -28.44 -33.42
C THR A 448 39.17 -27.73 -33.22
N ALA A 449 39.86 -27.97 -32.08
CA ALA A 449 41.27 -28.40 -32.02
C ALA A 449 41.83 -28.38 -30.59
N ARG A 450 42.56 -29.43 -30.23
CA ARG A 450 43.49 -29.53 -29.09
C ARG A 450 44.71 -28.63 -29.34
N VAL A 451 45.27 -27.97 -28.31
CA VAL A 451 46.72 -27.94 -28.00
C VAL A 451 46.94 -27.66 -26.50
N SER A 452 47.93 -28.35 -25.94
CA SER A 452 48.49 -28.35 -24.58
C SER A 452 49.22 -27.06 -24.14
N PRO A 453 49.63 -26.95 -22.86
CA PRO A 453 50.07 -25.71 -22.19
C PRO A 453 51.59 -25.48 -22.28
N LEU A 454 52.06 -24.28 -21.92
CA LEU A 454 53.33 -24.02 -21.18
C LEU A 454 53.69 -22.52 -21.09
N LEU A 455 54.21 -22.13 -19.91
CA LEU A 455 55.20 -21.08 -19.61
C LEU A 455 54.77 -19.59 -19.78
N THR A 456 55.27 -18.57 -19.08
CA THR A 456 56.09 -18.32 -17.85
C THR A 456 56.21 -16.78 -17.73
N ARG A 457 56.59 -16.28 -16.53
CA ARG A 457 57.11 -14.93 -16.17
C ARG A 457 56.06 -13.83 -15.97
N ALA A 458 55.82 -13.33 -14.75
CA ALA A 458 56.65 -12.53 -13.82
C ALA A 458 56.80 -11.05 -14.22
N VAL A 459 56.21 -10.13 -13.42
CA VAL A 459 56.77 -8.80 -13.03
C VAL A 459 56.11 -8.31 -11.73
N VAL A 460 56.86 -8.43 -10.62
CA VAL A 460 57.29 -7.41 -9.63
C VAL A 460 56.47 -6.14 -9.31
N ALA A 461 56.25 -5.98 -8.00
CA ALA A 461 56.26 -4.80 -7.10
C ALA A 461 55.13 -3.75 -7.05
N GLY A 462 54.78 -3.43 -5.79
CA GLY A 462 54.11 -2.18 -5.40
C GLY A 462 53.40 -2.25 -4.03
N ARG A 463 54.14 -2.34 -2.92
CA ARG A 463 53.61 -2.16 -1.54
C ARG A 463 53.48 -0.67 -1.21
N ALA A 464 52.36 -0.26 -0.61
CA ALA A 464 52.33 0.81 0.41
C ALA A 464 51.05 0.73 1.26
N THR A 465 51.25 0.78 2.58
CA THR A 465 50.31 0.67 3.71
C THR A 465 49.49 1.95 3.99
N PRO A 466 48.35 1.86 4.69
CA PRO A 466 47.48 3.01 5.00
C PRO A 466 47.75 3.65 6.38
N ALA A 467 47.57 4.96 6.48
CA ALA A 467 47.69 5.75 7.71
C ALA A 467 46.33 5.93 8.42
N ARG A 468 46.34 5.75 9.74
CA ARG A 468 45.26 6.00 10.70
C ARG A 468 44.99 7.50 10.87
N MET A 469 43.73 7.87 11.06
CA MET A 469 43.31 9.22 11.47
C MET A 469 42.70 9.17 12.87
N THR A 470 43.28 9.96 13.77
CA THR A 470 42.98 10.08 15.20
C THR A 470 41.88 11.09 15.50
N THR A 471 41.06 10.74 16.48
CA THR A 471 40.10 11.56 17.23
C THR A 471 40.73 12.77 17.94
N ARG A 472 40.02 13.92 17.96
CA ARG A 472 40.21 14.99 18.96
C ARG A 472 38.87 15.54 19.42
N SER A 473 38.68 15.49 20.74
CA SER A 473 37.67 16.16 21.54
C SER A 473 37.96 17.66 21.68
N ARG A 474 36.92 18.49 21.77
CA ARG A 474 36.99 19.84 22.35
C ARG A 474 35.91 19.99 23.42
N LEU A 475 36.36 20.30 24.63
CA LEU A 475 35.61 20.90 25.72
C LEU A 475 35.26 22.35 25.36
N VAL A 476 34.08 22.81 25.77
CA VAL A 476 33.72 24.23 25.88
C VAL A 476 32.96 24.43 27.18
N ASP A 477 33.32 25.51 27.86
CA ASP A 477 33.03 25.91 29.22
C ASP A 477 31.56 26.21 29.54
N SER A 478 31.25 26.03 30.83
CA SER A 478 30.05 26.46 31.52
C SER A 478 30.18 27.88 32.07
N ALA A 479 29.20 28.75 31.82
CA ALA A 479 28.98 29.98 32.58
C ALA A 479 27.48 30.27 32.76
N SER A 480 27.13 30.46 34.04
CA SER A 480 25.97 31.09 34.70
C SER A 480 24.90 31.85 33.90
N VAL A 481 23.64 31.79 34.36
CA VAL A 481 22.93 32.86 35.12
C VAL A 481 21.44 32.48 35.32
N SER A 482 20.95 32.76 36.52
CA SER A 482 19.59 32.66 37.06
C SER A 482 18.65 33.80 36.62
N ASN A 483 17.32 33.53 36.64
CA ASN A 483 16.16 34.41 36.96
C ASN A 483 14.99 34.20 35.96
N HIS A 484 13.83 33.69 36.37
CA HIS A 484 12.70 34.27 37.13
C HIS A 484 11.54 34.68 36.20
N THR A 485 10.30 34.49 36.69
CA THR A 485 8.98 34.83 36.12
C THR A 485 8.50 33.92 34.98
N GLY A 486 7.25 33.47 34.88
CA GLY A 486 6.01 33.99 35.46
C GLY A 486 5.02 34.23 34.32
N ASP A 487 4.04 33.34 34.23
CA ASP A 487 2.71 33.52 33.64
C ASP A 487 2.44 33.72 32.14
N THR A 488 1.26 33.19 31.77
CA THR A 488 0.39 33.50 30.63
C THR A 488 0.70 32.97 29.21
N ALA A 489 -0.12 31.97 28.86
CA ALA A 489 -1.06 31.97 27.74
C ALA A 489 -0.60 31.85 26.27
N LEU A 490 -1.21 30.84 25.64
CA LEU A 490 -1.70 30.79 24.26
C LEU A 490 -0.73 30.58 23.09
N SER A 491 -1.10 29.57 22.31
CA SER A 491 -0.90 29.42 20.87
C SER A 491 0.52 29.11 20.41
N THR A 492 0.71 27.91 19.85
CA THR A 492 1.08 27.66 18.43
C THR A 492 1.58 26.22 18.32
N TYR A 493 0.83 25.35 17.63
CA TYR A 493 1.34 24.08 17.14
C TYR A 493 1.49 24.19 15.61
N LEU A 494 2.74 24.11 15.17
CA LEU A 494 3.16 23.67 13.85
C LEU A 494 3.76 22.27 13.97
#